data_AF-A0A6B0SYQ7-F1
#
_entry.id   AF-A0A6B0SYQ7-F1
#
_cell.length_a   1.000
_cell.length_b   1.000
_cell.length_c   1.000
_cell.angle_alpha   90.00
_cell.angle_beta   90.00
_cell.angle_gamma   90.00
#
_symmetry.space_group_name_H-M   'P 1'
#
loop_
_entity.id
_entity.type
_entity.pdbx_description
1 polymer ?
#
loop_
_entity_poly.entity_id
_entity_poly.type
_entity_poly.pdbx_seq_one_letter_code
_entity_poly.pdbx_strand_id
1 'polypeptide(L)'
;MKKLIVHGDPGLRKDGIIEYDGEEMRVFSIQRQGDYHGPDEPQLWCTIGTDDEREDFETKTYVPHWLDVDTIDAEALDVVKAGGDLNV
;
A
#
# COMPACT_ATOMS: atom_id res chain seq x y z
N MET A 1 -1.10 -10.80 -3.87
CA MET A 1 -1.22 -9.34 -3.90
C MET A 1 -2.57 -9.00 -3.33
N LYS A 2 -2.70 -7.88 -2.63
CA LYS A 2 -3.97 -7.40 -2.09
C LYS A 2 -4.08 -5.88 -2.19
N LYS A 3 -5.30 -5.38 -2.07
CA LYS A 3 -5.60 -3.95 -1.91
C LYS A 3 -5.72 -3.64 -0.43
N LEU A 4 -4.79 -2.84 0.09
CA LEU A 4 -4.85 -2.37 1.47
C LEU A 4 -5.30 -0.90 1.47
N ILE A 5 -6.42 -0.59 2.10
CA ILE A 5 -6.88 0.78 2.31
C ILE A 5 -6.45 1.21 3.71
N VAL A 6 -5.56 2.19 3.79
CA VAL A 6 -5.10 2.77 5.05
C VAL A 6 -5.89 4.04 5.33
N HIS A 7 -6.55 4.12 6.48
CA HIS A 7 -7.20 5.34 6.95
C HIS A 7 -6.17 6.23 7.68
N GLY A 8 -5.86 7.39 7.12
CA GLY A 8 -4.78 8.27 7.56
C GLY A 8 -3.53 8.24 6.66
N ASP A 9 -2.48 8.95 7.05
CA ASP A 9 -1.18 8.98 6.33
C ASP A 9 -0.03 8.56 7.25
N PRO A 10 0.41 7.29 7.24
CA PRO A 10 1.56 6.82 7.99
C PRO A 10 2.90 7.17 7.34
N GLY A 11 2.91 8.07 6.33
CA GLY A 11 4.11 8.45 5.59
C GLY A 11 4.52 7.44 4.51
N LEU A 12 3.67 6.45 4.22
CA LEU A 12 3.96 5.36 3.29
C LEU A 12 3.98 5.85 1.83
N ARG A 13 4.92 5.34 1.05
CA ARG A 13 5.15 5.66 -0.37
C ARG A 13 5.41 4.38 -1.15
N LYS A 14 5.50 4.52 -2.47
CA LYS A 14 5.88 3.42 -3.37
C LYS A 14 7.23 2.83 -2.94
N ASP A 15 7.36 1.51 -3.06
CA ASP A 15 8.51 0.71 -2.63
C ASP A 15 8.75 0.72 -1.10
N GLY A 16 7.76 1.20 -0.33
CA GLY A 16 7.73 1.01 1.12
C GLY A 16 7.55 -0.46 1.50
N ILE A 17 7.95 -0.80 2.72
CA ILE A 17 7.82 -2.13 3.34
C ILE A 17 6.99 -1.96 4.60
N ILE A 18 5.98 -2.80 4.76
CA ILE A 18 5.09 -2.84 5.93
C ILE A 18 5.06 -4.26 6.48
N GLU A 19 4.79 -4.42 7.77
CA GLU A 19 4.41 -5.70 8.35
C GLU A 19 2.87 -5.76 8.38
N TYR A 20 2.30 -6.76 7.71
CA TYR A 20 0.86 -6.91 7.58
C TYR A 20 0.48 -8.39 7.64
N ASP A 21 -0.47 -8.74 8.51
CA ASP A 21 -0.83 -10.15 8.82
C ASP A 21 0.36 -11.03 9.25
N GLY A 22 1.40 -10.43 9.84
CA GLY A 22 2.62 -11.14 10.27
C GLY A 22 3.60 -11.47 9.13
N GLU A 23 3.41 -10.87 7.95
CA GLU A 23 4.30 -11.01 6.80
C GLU A 23 4.81 -9.64 6.32
N GLU A 24 6.05 -9.58 5.81
CA GLU A 24 6.59 -8.38 5.19
C GLU A 24 6.00 -8.20 3.79
N MET A 25 5.32 -7.09 3.58
CA MET A 25 4.65 -6.75 2.33
C MET A 25 5.26 -5.49 1.73
N ARG A 26 5.53 -5.52 0.42
CA ARG A 26 6.00 -4.36 -0.35
C ARG A 26 4.82 -3.58 -0.91
N VAL A 27 4.91 -2.26 -0.89
CA VAL A 27 3.93 -1.35 -1.50
C VAL A 27 4.30 -1.10 -2.96
N PHE A 28 3.57 -1.75 -3.87
CA PHE A 28 3.78 -1.62 -5.31
C PHE A 28 3.22 -0.32 -5.89
N SER A 29 2.09 0.14 -5.36
CA SER A 29 1.44 1.39 -5.76
C SER A 29 0.68 2.00 -4.61
N ILE A 30 0.57 3.33 -4.62
CA ILE A 30 -0.22 4.07 -3.65
C ILE A 30 -1.05 5.14 -4.36
N GLN A 31 -2.31 5.28 -3.95
CA GLN A 31 -3.19 6.35 -4.40
C GLN A 31 -3.78 7.05 -3.18
N ARG A 32 -3.58 8.36 -3.07
CA ARG A 32 -4.16 9.17 -1.99
C ARG A 32 -5.56 9.62 -2.37
N GLN A 33 -6.52 9.38 -1.50
CA GLN A 33 -7.94 9.65 -1.69
C GLN A 33 -8.47 10.58 -0.60
N GLY A 34 -9.49 11.36 -0.93
CA GLY A 34 -10.18 12.22 0.04
C GLY A 34 -9.54 13.58 0.29
N ASP A 35 -8.53 13.99 -0.49
CA ASP A 35 -7.86 15.29 -0.29
C ASP A 35 -8.76 16.51 -0.55
N TYR A 36 -9.89 16.34 -1.27
CA TYR A 36 -10.84 17.42 -1.55
C TYR A 36 -12.28 16.90 -1.39
N HIS A 37 -13.06 17.55 -0.50
CA HIS A 37 -14.38 17.07 -0.04
C HIS A 37 -14.39 15.61 0.44
N GLY A 38 -13.31 15.18 1.09
CA GLY A 38 -13.21 13.88 1.71
C GLY A 38 -13.42 13.90 3.22
N PRO A 39 -13.17 12.77 3.90
CA PRO A 39 -13.16 12.67 5.36
C PRO A 39 -12.08 13.57 6.00
N ASP A 40 -12.12 13.68 7.32
CA ASP A 40 -11.16 14.50 8.10
C ASP A 40 -9.70 14.06 7.89
N GLU A 41 -9.48 12.77 7.62
CA GLU A 41 -8.18 12.19 7.30
C GLU A 41 -8.18 11.53 5.91
N PRO A 42 -7.07 11.59 5.15
CA PRO A 42 -6.99 10.99 3.83
C PRO A 42 -7.06 9.46 3.91
N GLN A 43 -7.36 8.80 2.80
CA GLN A 43 -7.22 7.35 2.67
C GLN A 43 -6.13 7.01 1.66
N LEU A 44 -5.21 6.12 2.02
CA LEU A 44 -4.19 5.60 1.10
C LEU A 44 -4.61 4.24 0.58
N TRP A 45 -4.87 4.17 -0.72
CA TRP A 45 -5.19 2.92 -1.41
C TRP A 45 -3.91 2.31 -1.96
N CYS A 46 -3.43 1.28 -1.28
CA CYS A 46 -2.18 0.60 -1.57
C CYS A 46 -2.45 -0.72 -2.32
N THR A 47 -1.62 -1.01 -3.33
CA THR A 47 -1.47 -2.40 -3.82
C THR A 47 -0.23 -2.95 -3.15
N ILE A 48 -0.40 -4.00 -2.35
CA ILE A 48 0.68 -4.63 -1.61
C ILE A 48 0.84 -6.09 -2.02
N GLY A 49 2.05 -6.61 -1.91
CA GLY A 49 2.37 -8.00 -2.21
C GLY A 49 3.74 -8.40 -1.71
N THR A 50 4.05 -9.68 -1.79
CA THR A 50 5.40 -10.19 -1.51
C THR A 50 6.35 -9.88 -2.67
N ASP A 51 7.66 -10.00 -2.48
CA ASP A 51 8.63 -9.68 -3.55
C ASP A 51 8.46 -10.59 -4.78
N ASP A 52 8.03 -11.84 -4.59
CA ASP A 52 7.76 -12.79 -5.68
C ASP A 52 6.62 -12.33 -6.60
N GLU A 53 5.66 -11.56 -6.09
CA GLU A 53 4.50 -11.06 -6.85
C GLU A 53 4.80 -9.76 -7.62
N ARG A 54 6.00 -9.22 -7.45
CA ARG A 54 6.41 -7.97 -8.08
C ARG A 54 6.41 -8.06 -9.59
N GLU A 55 6.88 -9.17 -10.16
CA GLU A 55 6.89 -9.36 -11.61
C GLU A 55 5.46 -9.35 -12.18
N ASP A 56 4.51 -10.02 -11.52
CA ASP A 56 3.11 -10.01 -11.90
C ASP A 56 2.51 -8.60 -11.85
N PHE A 57 2.86 -7.83 -10.81
CA PHE A 57 2.45 -6.44 -10.72
C PHE A 57 2.98 -5.58 -11.88
N GLU A 58 4.30 -5.66 -12.14
CA GLU A 58 4.99 -4.86 -13.15
C GLU A 58 4.55 -5.22 -14.58
N THR A 59 4.36 -6.51 -14.86
CA THR A 59 3.90 -7.02 -16.15
C THR A 59 2.38 -6.97 -16.32
N LYS A 60 1.65 -6.62 -15.26
CA LYS A 60 0.18 -6.61 -15.19
C LYS A 60 -0.43 -7.98 -15.48
N THR A 61 0.20 -9.04 -15.00
CA THR A 61 -0.26 -10.43 -15.13
C THR A 61 -1.27 -10.78 -14.02
N TYR A 62 -2.20 -9.86 -13.75
CA TYR A 62 -3.25 -10.02 -12.75
C TYR A 62 -4.48 -9.18 -13.12
N VAL A 63 -5.63 -9.49 -12.53
CA VAL A 63 -6.85 -8.72 -12.69
C VAL A 63 -7.08 -7.87 -11.45
N PRO A 64 -6.98 -6.52 -11.52
CA PRO A 64 -7.09 -5.66 -10.35
C PRO A 64 -8.39 -5.83 -9.54
N HIS A 65 -9.49 -6.18 -10.20
CA HIS A 65 -10.81 -6.38 -9.57
C HIS A 65 -10.92 -7.71 -8.80
N TRP A 66 -9.94 -8.61 -8.93
CA TRP A 66 -9.90 -9.89 -8.22
C TRP A 66 -9.00 -9.87 -6.99
N LEU A 67 -8.31 -8.75 -6.74
CA LEU A 67 -7.51 -8.61 -5.54
C LEU A 67 -8.43 -8.45 -4.32
N ASP A 68 -8.16 -9.23 -3.29
CA ASP A 68 -8.82 -9.04 -1.99
C ASP A 68 -8.55 -7.64 -1.45
N VAL A 69 -9.54 -7.07 -0.79
CA VAL A 69 -9.49 -5.73 -0.22
C VAL A 69 -9.57 -5.84 1.29
N ASP A 70 -8.66 -5.19 1.98
CA ASP A 70 -8.66 -5.06 3.44
C ASP A 70 -8.40 -3.61 3.85
N THR A 71 -8.72 -3.28 5.10
CA THR A 71 -8.66 -1.92 5.64
C THR A 71 -7.95 -1.88 6.99
N ILE A 72 -7.14 -0.85 7.24
CA ILE A 72 -6.45 -0.66 8.51
C ILE A 72 -6.29 0.83 8.83
N ASP A 73 -6.25 1.19 10.11
CA ASP A 73 -5.91 2.55 10.53
C ASP A 73 -4.40 2.79 10.43
N ALA A 74 -4.00 4.00 10.05
CA ALA A 74 -2.60 4.38 9.91
C ALA A 74 -1.81 4.20 11.22
N GLU A 75 -2.45 4.41 12.37
CA GLU A 75 -1.86 4.25 13.70
C GLU A 75 -1.58 2.79 14.07
N ALA A 76 -2.29 1.85 13.43
CA ALA A 76 -2.15 0.41 13.67
C ALA A 76 -1.25 -0.29 12.64
N LEU A 77 -0.77 0.43 11.63
CA LEU A 77 0.07 -0.12 10.57
C LEU A 77 1.55 -0.04 10.92
N ASP A 78 2.22 -1.18 10.96
CA ASP A 78 3.66 -1.26 11.20
C ASP A 78 4.44 -0.97 9.90
N VAL A 79 5.00 0.24 9.80
CA VAL A 79 5.82 0.67 8.66
C VAL A 79 7.30 0.39 8.93
N VAL A 80 7.86 -0.59 8.23
CA VAL A 80 9.29 -0.95 8.31
C VAL A 80 10.15 0.00 7.47
N LYS A 81 9.69 0.34 6.25
CA LYS A 81 10.34 1.31 5.36
C LYS A 81 9.29 2.19 4.69
N ALA A 82 9.41 3.51 4.85
CA ALA A 82 8.42 4.44 4.30
C ALA A 82 8.40 4.50 2.76
N GLY A 83 9.50 4.19 2.07
CA GLY A 83 9.56 4.23 0.59
C GLY A 83 10.89 3.76 0.04
N GLY A 84 11.00 3.70 -1.30
CA GLY A 84 12.27 3.42 -1.99
C GLY A 84 13.35 4.45 -1.69
N ASP A 85 14.63 4.05 -1.81
CA ASP A 85 15.74 4.98 -1.64
C ASP A 85 15.67 6.06 -2.72
N LEU A 86 15.47 7.30 -2.30
CA LEU A 86 15.54 8.48 -3.16
C LEU A 86 17.00 8.67 -3.58
N ASN A 87 17.38 8.10 -4.73
CA ASN A 87 18.56 8.56 -5.45
C ASN A 87 18.19 9.86 -6.18
N VAL A 88 18.70 10.98 -5.66
CA VAL A 88 18.67 12.31 -6.28
C VAL A 88 19.80 12.43 -7.30
#